data_AF-A0AAV5SM60-F1
#
_entry.id   AF-A0AAV5SM60-F1
#
_cell.length_a   1.000
_cell.length_b   1.000
_cell.length_c   1.000
_cell.angle_alpha   90.00
_cell.angle_beta   90.00
_cell.angle_gamma   90.00
#
_symmetry.space_group_name_H-M   'P 1'
#
loop_
_entity.id
_entity.type
_entity.pdbx_description
1 polymer ?
#
loop_
_entity_poly.entity_id
_entity_poly.type
_entity_poly.pdbx_seq_one_letter_code
_entity_poly.pdbx_strand_id
1 'polypeptide(L)'
;MTGSELAEVAIIAASGDATGMPTNDVKSTEERHLERDRKKPQDKMREAEEVYLLMHRNCRVSRNIRANWYFEHLDKPVQIYSGPNDMSNEMLVYGMTPVDGAVEEHVGNEQLLFTRNTKMIFFAKLYRQVYVLDLSPSTLVADDEAGCCLFTLLIEHFKACLYSLTRQMVLPGKQLTLRPAIYLTVLVYTPYLTFEEKTV
;
A
#
# COMPACT_ATOMS: atom_id res chain seq x y z
N MET A 1 -30.51 16.09 40.09
CA MET A 1 -30.97 16.45 41.45
C MET A 1 -30.86 15.20 42.31
N THR A 2 -30.13 15.32 43.43
CA THR A 2 -30.17 14.54 44.69
C THR A 2 -30.13 13.01 44.61
N GLY A 3 -29.31 12.26 45.35
CA GLY A 3 -28.46 12.51 46.51
C GLY A 3 -27.93 11.15 47.00
N SER A 4 -26.65 11.10 47.40
CA SER A 4 -26.19 10.76 48.76
C SER A 4 -26.07 9.27 49.11
N GLU A 5 -24.83 8.82 49.28
CA GLU A 5 -24.39 7.82 50.27
C GLU A 5 -22.96 8.22 50.66
N LEU A 6 -22.82 8.97 51.76
CA LEU A 6 -22.50 8.51 53.12
C LEU A 6 -21.11 7.90 53.27
N ALA A 7 -20.40 8.50 54.21
CA ALA A 7 -19.00 8.34 54.54
C ALA A 7 -18.73 7.09 55.37
N GLU A 8 -17.48 6.61 55.31
CA GLU A 8 -16.86 6.04 56.51
C GLU A 8 -15.38 6.46 56.58
N VAL A 9 -15.06 7.12 57.69
CA VAL A 9 -13.73 7.57 58.10
C VAL A 9 -13.24 6.55 59.12
N ALA A 10 -12.02 6.03 58.93
CA ALA A 10 -11.24 5.45 60.01
C ALA A 10 -9.80 5.95 59.91
N ILE A 11 -9.42 6.78 60.88
CA ILE A 11 -8.04 7.15 61.22
C ILE A 11 -7.67 6.41 62.51
N ILE A 12 -6.37 6.27 62.77
CA ILE A 12 -5.64 5.96 64.03
C ILE A 12 -4.90 4.61 63.90
N ALA A 13 -3.59 4.45 64.11
CA ALA A 13 -2.49 5.33 64.52
C ALA A 13 -1.14 4.67 64.17
N ALA A 14 -0.10 5.50 64.20
CA ALA A 14 1.31 5.17 63.99
C ALA A 14 1.98 4.51 65.21
N SER A 15 2.94 3.63 64.92
CA SER A 15 4.07 3.17 65.76
C SER A 15 4.84 2.17 64.87
N GLY A 16 6.14 2.16 64.62
CA GLY A 16 7.33 2.81 65.17
C GLY A 16 8.51 1.87 64.82
N ASP A 17 9.55 2.44 64.21
CA ASP A 17 10.93 1.95 64.05
C ASP A 17 11.34 0.72 63.19
N ALA A 18 12.00 1.07 62.08
CA ALA A 18 13.44 0.87 61.79
C ALA A 18 13.99 -0.49 61.31
N THR A 19 14.71 -0.38 60.18
CA THR A 19 15.83 -1.20 59.67
C THR A 19 15.52 -2.49 58.88
N GLY A 20 15.50 -2.35 57.54
CA GLY A 20 15.72 -3.43 56.59
C GLY A 20 15.89 -2.84 55.18
N MET A 21 17.14 -2.66 54.73
CA MET A 21 17.46 -2.20 53.37
C MET A 21 16.92 -3.20 52.34
N PRO A 22 16.27 -2.75 51.24
CA PRO A 22 16.05 -3.61 50.09
C PRO A 22 17.37 -3.76 49.33
N THR A 23 17.88 -4.98 49.23
CA THR A 23 19.00 -5.34 48.35
C THR A 23 18.55 -5.13 46.90
N ASN A 24 19.10 -4.09 46.26
CA ASN A 24 18.98 -3.87 44.83
C ASN A 24 19.75 -4.97 44.10
N ASP A 25 19.03 -5.93 43.50
CA ASP A 25 19.61 -6.82 42.49
C ASP A 25 19.87 -6.03 41.21
N VAL A 26 21.01 -5.35 41.18
CA VAL A 26 21.56 -4.72 39.98
C VAL A 26 22.12 -5.83 39.10
N LYS A 27 21.25 -6.45 38.28
CA LYS A 27 21.74 -7.22 37.13
C LYS A 27 22.59 -6.30 36.26
N SER A 28 23.84 -6.71 36.06
CA SER A 28 24.85 -5.96 35.31
C SER A 28 24.33 -5.65 33.90
N THR A 29 24.70 -4.48 33.40
CA THR A 29 24.33 -4.01 32.05
C THR A 29 24.80 -4.96 30.94
N GLU A 30 25.77 -5.83 31.24
CA GLU A 30 26.29 -6.88 30.35
C GLU A 30 25.34 -8.08 30.25
N GLU A 31 24.74 -8.53 31.35
CA GLU A 31 23.74 -9.61 31.33
C GLU A 31 22.47 -9.18 30.56
N ARG A 32 22.08 -7.90 30.66
CA ARG A 32 21.00 -7.31 29.85
C ARG A 32 21.34 -7.12 28.37
N HIS A 33 22.62 -7.20 27.98
CA HIS A 33 23.03 -7.21 26.57
C HIS A 33 23.13 -8.64 26.03
N LEU A 34 23.67 -9.59 26.80
CA LEU A 34 23.70 -11.00 26.37
C LEU A 34 22.31 -11.62 26.27
N GLU A 35 21.35 -11.20 27.10
CA GLU A 35 19.99 -11.74 27.06
C GLU A 35 19.15 -11.16 25.91
N ARG A 36 19.59 -10.05 25.29
CA ARG A 36 19.02 -9.51 24.04
C ARG A 36 19.43 -10.28 22.78
N ASP A 37 20.50 -11.07 22.86
CA ASP A 37 21.00 -11.88 21.74
C ASP A 37 20.51 -13.33 21.73
N ARG A 38 19.60 -13.70 22.65
CA ARG A 38 18.79 -14.92 22.48
C ARG A 38 17.70 -14.67 21.43
N LYS A 39 18.11 -14.52 20.16
CA LYS A 39 17.23 -14.81 19.03
C LYS A 39 16.75 -16.25 19.24
N LYS A 40 15.47 -16.40 19.61
CA LYS A 40 14.76 -17.67 19.41
C LYS A 40 15.08 -18.12 17.98
N PRO A 41 15.33 -19.42 17.72
CA PRO A 41 15.53 -19.88 16.36
C PRO A 41 14.33 -19.38 15.55
N GLN A 42 14.58 -18.45 14.63
CA GLN A 42 13.61 -18.10 13.62
C GLN A 42 13.41 -19.40 12.86
N ASP A 43 12.33 -20.10 13.21
CA ASP A 43 11.73 -21.10 12.35
C ASP A 43 11.74 -20.49 10.94
N LYS A 44 12.31 -21.18 9.95
CA LYS A 44 12.68 -20.62 8.63
C LYS A 44 11.45 -20.00 7.96
N MET A 45 11.20 -18.73 8.25
CA MET A 45 10.07 -18.01 7.68
C MET A 45 10.34 -17.82 6.20
N ARG A 46 9.31 -18.06 5.39
CA ARG A 46 9.40 -17.96 3.93
C ARG A 46 9.64 -16.51 3.54
N GLU A 47 10.49 -16.31 2.54
CA GLU A 47 10.77 -14.98 2.01
C GLU A 47 9.65 -14.53 1.08
N ALA A 48 9.30 -13.25 1.12
CA ALA A 48 8.39 -12.64 0.16
C ALA A 48 9.14 -12.36 -1.15
N GLU A 49 8.58 -12.81 -2.27
CA GLU A 49 9.04 -12.45 -3.62
C GLU A 49 8.51 -11.07 -4.01
N GLU A 50 7.18 -10.89 -3.96
CA GLU A 50 6.54 -9.63 -4.27
C GLU A 50 5.61 -9.20 -3.12
N VAL A 51 5.62 -7.90 -2.83
CA VAL A 51 4.71 -7.28 -1.86
C VAL A 51 3.94 -6.14 -2.52
N TYR A 52 2.62 -6.26 -2.46
CA TYR A 52 1.66 -5.36 -3.07
C TYR A 52 1.19 -4.34 -2.01
N LEU A 53 1.57 -3.08 -2.17
CA LEU A 53 1.30 -1.98 -1.25
C LEU A 53 0.23 -1.04 -1.79
N LEU A 54 -0.85 -0.91 -1.03
CA LEU A 54 -1.88 0.07 -1.27
C LEU A 54 -1.50 1.41 -0.61
N MET A 55 -1.34 2.44 -1.43
CA MET A 55 -1.16 3.81 -0.98
C MET A 55 -2.50 4.43 -0.56
N HIS A 56 -2.49 5.10 0.57
CA HIS A 56 -3.71 5.71 1.11
C HIS A 56 -4.26 6.83 0.20
N ARG A 57 -5.60 6.93 0.09
CA ARG A 57 -6.30 7.83 -0.86
C ARG A 57 -5.99 9.32 -0.66
N ASN A 58 -5.78 9.72 0.59
CA ASN A 58 -5.62 11.12 0.98
C ASN A 58 -4.15 11.50 1.21
N CYS A 59 -3.21 10.57 1.01
CA CYS A 59 -1.78 10.82 1.21
C CYS A 59 -1.05 10.84 -0.12
N ARG A 60 -0.30 11.90 -0.39
CA ARG A 60 0.67 11.92 -1.49
C ARG A 60 1.91 11.13 -1.04
N VAL A 61 1.92 9.83 -1.32
CA VAL A 61 3.05 8.96 -1.04
C VAL A 61 4.25 9.36 -1.91
N SER A 62 5.25 9.96 -1.28
CA SER A 62 6.47 10.45 -1.93
C SER A 62 7.48 9.31 -2.16
N ARG A 63 8.59 9.61 -2.87
CA ARG A 63 9.73 8.67 -2.95
C ARG A 63 10.33 8.38 -1.57
N ASN A 64 10.40 9.39 -0.71
CA ASN A 64 10.97 9.25 0.64
C ASN A 64 10.10 8.37 1.53
N ILE A 65 8.78 8.53 1.47
CA ILE A 65 7.82 7.67 2.20
C ILE A 65 7.99 6.20 1.79
N ARG A 66 8.08 5.94 0.48
CA ARG A 66 8.29 4.58 -0.05
C ARG A 66 9.62 3.98 0.42
N ALA A 67 10.68 4.77 0.39
CA ALA A 67 11.99 4.33 0.89
C ALA A 67 11.97 4.10 2.41
N ASN A 68 11.32 4.97 3.17
CA ASN A 68 11.21 4.82 4.62
C ASN A 68 10.50 3.52 5.00
N TRP A 69 9.37 3.23 4.35
CA TRP A 69 8.66 1.95 4.55
C TRP A 69 9.57 0.75 4.25
N TYR A 70 10.34 0.79 3.16
CA TYR A 70 11.30 -0.28 2.83
C TYR A 70 12.30 -0.51 3.97
N PHE A 71 12.95 0.54 4.47
CA PHE A 71 13.94 0.42 5.54
C PHE A 71 13.32 0.01 6.88
N GLU A 72 12.09 0.45 7.16
CA GLU A 72 11.37 0.08 8.37
C GLU A 72 10.97 -1.40 8.39
N HIS A 73 10.78 -2.03 7.23
CA HIS A 73 10.34 -3.42 7.11
C HIS A 73 11.46 -4.38 6.70
N LEU A 74 12.66 -3.88 6.39
CA LEU A 74 13.78 -4.71 5.98
C LEU A 74 14.17 -5.73 7.07
N ASP A 75 14.29 -6.98 6.66
CA ASP A 75 14.60 -8.14 7.51
C ASP A 75 13.56 -8.37 8.62
N LYS A 76 12.31 -7.94 8.40
CA LYS A 76 11.18 -8.12 9.33
C LYS A 76 10.02 -8.89 8.69
N PRO A 77 9.22 -9.60 9.49
CA PRO A 77 7.96 -10.19 9.02
C PRO A 77 6.99 -9.10 8.56
N VAL A 78 6.34 -9.35 7.44
CA VAL A 78 5.21 -8.57 6.91
C VAL A 78 4.00 -9.48 6.75
N GLN A 79 2.81 -8.91 6.85
CA GLN A 79 1.55 -9.64 6.76
C GLN A 79 0.56 -8.85 5.90
N ILE A 80 -0.32 -9.56 5.19
CA ILE A 80 -1.45 -8.92 4.52
C ILE A 80 -2.35 -8.24 5.56
N TYR A 81 -2.66 -6.97 5.30
CA TYR A 81 -3.54 -6.18 6.13
C TYR A 81 -4.98 -6.74 6.09
N SER A 82 -5.50 -7.05 7.27
CA SER A 82 -6.81 -7.67 7.51
C SER A 82 -7.77 -6.80 8.36
N GLY A 83 -7.35 -5.61 8.77
CA GLY A 83 -8.13 -4.70 9.60
C GLY A 83 -9.11 -3.77 8.85
N PRO A 84 -9.93 -2.99 9.58
CA PRO A 84 -10.76 -1.93 9.01
C PRO A 84 -9.86 -0.79 8.54
N ASN A 85 -9.84 -0.54 7.22
CA ASN A 85 -9.00 0.42 6.49
C ASN A 85 -8.41 1.54 7.38
N ASP A 86 -7.26 1.25 7.98
CA ASP A 86 -6.61 2.13 8.93
C ASP A 86 -6.07 3.35 8.19
N MET A 87 -6.61 4.51 8.56
CA MET A 87 -6.31 5.79 7.93
C MET A 87 -5.00 6.40 8.47
N SER A 88 -4.40 5.83 9.53
CA SER A 88 -3.15 6.30 10.12
C SER A 88 -1.92 5.87 9.34
N ASN A 89 -1.99 4.71 8.70
CA ASN A 89 -0.88 4.16 7.91
C ASN A 89 -0.88 4.74 6.49
N GLU A 90 0.27 5.25 6.05
CA GLU A 90 0.44 5.84 4.73
C GLU A 90 0.31 4.79 3.60
N MET A 91 0.72 3.55 3.89
CA MET A 91 0.68 2.41 2.99
C MET A 91 0.29 1.13 3.74
N LEU A 92 -0.47 0.26 3.08
CA LEU A 92 -0.94 -1.01 3.62
C LEU A 92 -0.52 -2.17 2.72
N VAL A 93 -0.02 -3.25 3.30
CA VAL A 93 0.22 -4.51 2.57
C VAL A 93 -1.12 -5.13 2.20
N TYR A 94 -1.40 -5.29 0.92
CA TYR A 94 -2.69 -5.74 0.41
C TYR A 94 -2.63 -7.08 -0.34
N GLY A 95 -1.43 -7.55 -0.65
CA GLY A 95 -1.16 -8.84 -1.28
C GLY A 95 0.34 -9.14 -1.20
N MET A 96 0.70 -10.42 -1.23
CA MET A 96 2.10 -10.87 -1.19
C MET A 96 2.22 -12.20 -1.92
N THR A 97 3.38 -12.49 -2.49
CA THR A 97 3.74 -13.83 -2.97
C THR A 97 5.02 -14.30 -2.29
N PRO A 98 5.14 -15.59 -1.93
CA PRO A 98 6.36 -16.15 -1.39
C PRO A 98 7.30 -16.64 -2.49
N VAL A 99 8.61 -16.62 -2.25
CA VAL A 99 9.67 -17.01 -3.22
C VAL A 99 9.55 -18.48 -3.66
N ASP A 100 9.11 -19.35 -2.76
CA ASP A 100 8.95 -20.79 -3.00
C ASP A 100 7.52 -21.19 -3.36
N GLY A 101 6.62 -20.23 -3.52
CA GLY A 101 5.21 -20.48 -3.81
C GLY A 101 4.83 -20.42 -5.28
N ALA A 102 3.65 -20.96 -5.57
CA ALA A 102 3.00 -20.70 -6.85
C ALA A 102 2.45 -19.26 -6.89
N VAL A 103 2.40 -18.64 -8.08
CA VAL A 103 1.85 -17.27 -8.25
C VAL A 103 0.40 -17.15 -7.74
N GLU A 104 -0.38 -18.21 -7.88
CA GLU A 104 -1.78 -18.30 -7.47
C GLU A 104 -1.97 -18.73 -6.01
N GLU A 105 -0.87 -18.95 -5.27
CA GLU A 105 -0.93 -19.35 -3.87
C GLU A 105 -1.63 -18.28 -3.03
N HIS A 106 -2.53 -18.73 -2.15
CA HIS A 106 -3.22 -17.86 -1.22
C HIS A 106 -2.46 -17.81 0.11
N VAL A 107 -1.83 -16.68 0.38
CA VAL A 107 -1.00 -16.43 1.59
C VAL A 107 -1.88 -16.12 2.81
N GLY A 108 -3.09 -15.59 2.61
CA GLY A 108 -4.06 -15.37 3.69
C GLY A 108 -3.50 -14.51 4.84
N ASN A 109 -3.37 -15.10 6.03
CA ASN A 109 -2.84 -14.45 7.24
C ASN A 109 -1.39 -14.85 7.55
N GLU A 110 -0.68 -15.54 6.65
CA GLU A 110 0.73 -15.90 6.84
C GLU A 110 1.61 -14.64 6.91
N GLN A 111 2.68 -14.73 7.71
CA GLN A 111 3.75 -13.73 7.74
C GLN A 111 4.90 -14.19 6.84
N LEU A 112 5.35 -13.31 5.96
CA LEU A 112 6.50 -13.54 5.09
C LEU A 112 7.65 -12.60 5.47
N LEU A 113 8.88 -13.05 5.28
CA LEU A 113 10.07 -12.23 5.53
C LEU A 113 10.28 -11.25 4.38
N PHE A 114 10.27 -9.95 4.69
CA PHE A 114 10.62 -8.91 3.73
C PHE A 114 12.15 -8.76 3.68
N THR A 115 12.74 -9.04 2.51
CA THR A 115 14.20 -9.02 2.32
C THR A 115 14.59 -8.02 1.23
N ARG A 116 15.90 -7.88 0.99
CA ARG A 116 16.44 -7.03 -0.07
C ARG A 116 16.06 -7.48 -1.48
N ASN A 117 15.67 -8.75 -1.61
CA ASN A 117 15.27 -9.35 -2.87
C ASN A 117 13.76 -9.21 -3.12
N THR A 118 12.99 -8.81 -2.12
CA THR A 118 11.55 -8.61 -2.24
C THR A 118 11.24 -7.40 -3.12
N LYS A 119 10.43 -7.60 -4.16
CA LYS A 119 9.96 -6.56 -5.06
C LYS A 119 8.72 -5.87 -4.50
N MET A 120 8.79 -4.54 -4.39
CA MET A 120 7.66 -3.73 -3.95
C MET A 120 6.84 -3.24 -5.13
N ILE A 121 5.54 -3.51 -5.11
CA ILE A 121 4.58 -3.04 -6.12
C ILE A 121 3.59 -2.10 -5.44
N PHE A 122 3.59 -0.84 -5.87
CA PHE A 122 2.73 0.19 -5.29
C PHE A 122 1.52 0.46 -6.19
N PHE A 123 0.34 0.61 -5.59
CA PHE A 123 -0.87 1.03 -6.29
C PHE A 123 -1.70 1.97 -5.45
N ALA A 124 -2.52 2.77 -6.12
CA ALA A 124 -3.43 3.73 -5.50
C ALA A 124 -4.89 3.30 -5.66
N LYS A 125 -5.77 3.78 -4.76
CA LYS A 125 -7.22 3.72 -4.97
C LYS A 125 -7.69 4.68 -6.07
N LEU A 126 -6.93 5.73 -6.36
CA LEU A 126 -7.27 6.76 -7.33
C LEU A 126 -6.15 6.94 -8.35
N TYR A 127 -6.49 6.85 -9.63
CA TYR A 127 -5.61 7.23 -10.73
C TYR A 127 -6.21 8.41 -11.46
N ARG A 128 -5.37 9.40 -11.80
CA ARG A 128 -5.76 10.57 -12.58
C ARG A 128 -4.91 10.57 -13.83
N GLN A 129 -5.53 10.25 -14.97
CA GLN A 129 -4.84 10.16 -16.25
C GLN A 129 -5.28 11.29 -17.16
N VAL A 130 -4.30 11.99 -17.72
CA VAL A 130 -4.51 13.06 -18.70
C VAL A 130 -3.92 12.59 -20.02
N TYR A 131 -4.73 12.62 -21.07
CA TYR A 131 -4.31 12.38 -22.44
C TYR A 131 -4.43 13.67 -23.22
N VAL A 132 -3.39 14.00 -23.99
CA VAL A 132 -3.39 15.10 -24.93
C VAL A 132 -3.20 14.47 -26.31
N LEU A 133 -4.26 14.50 -27.11
CA LEU A 133 -4.30 13.92 -28.44
C LEU A 133 -4.19 15.05 -29.46
N ASP A 134 -3.12 15.02 -30.24
CA ASP A 134 -2.99 15.84 -31.43
C ASP A 134 -3.68 15.13 -32.61
N LEU A 135 -4.77 15.70 -33.11
CA LEU A 135 -5.50 15.26 -34.30
C LEU A 135 -5.43 16.34 -35.39
N SER A 136 -4.30 17.05 -35.47
CA SER A 136 -3.98 18.00 -36.54
C SER A 136 -3.86 17.33 -37.91
N PRO A 137 -3.84 18.08 -39.03
CA PRO A 137 -3.90 17.48 -40.36
C PRO A 137 -2.64 16.65 -40.67
N SER A 138 -1.54 16.87 -39.93
CA SER A 138 -0.33 16.04 -39.98
C SER A 138 -0.58 14.59 -39.56
N THR A 139 -1.68 14.30 -38.87
CA THR A 139 -2.11 12.93 -38.52
C THR A 139 -2.92 12.25 -39.62
N LEU A 140 -3.27 12.96 -40.70
CA LEU A 140 -3.96 12.42 -41.88
C LEU A 140 -2.98 11.89 -42.94
N VAL A 141 -1.82 11.42 -42.50
CA VAL A 141 -0.83 10.75 -43.37
C VAL A 141 -1.20 9.28 -43.47
N ALA A 142 -1.17 8.74 -44.69
CA ALA A 142 -1.36 7.31 -44.93
C ALA A 142 -0.16 6.53 -44.39
N ASP A 143 -0.43 5.46 -43.65
CA ASP A 143 0.53 4.46 -43.25
C ASP A 143 0.42 3.27 -44.21
N ASP A 144 1.47 3.06 -45.01
CA ASP A 144 1.53 2.00 -46.01
C ASP A 144 1.57 0.60 -45.39
N GLU A 145 2.14 0.45 -44.18
CA GLU A 145 2.22 -0.84 -43.48
C GLU A 145 0.86 -1.21 -42.88
N ALA A 146 0.16 -0.23 -42.29
CA ALA A 146 -1.13 -0.46 -41.66
C ALA A 146 -2.32 -0.36 -42.65
N GLY A 147 -2.11 0.17 -43.85
CA GLY A 147 -3.16 0.37 -44.86
C GLY A 147 -4.25 1.37 -44.43
N CYS A 148 -3.94 2.29 -43.52
CA CYS A 148 -4.88 3.29 -43.01
C CYS A 148 -4.16 4.60 -42.64
N CYS A 149 -4.91 5.66 -42.32
CA CYS A 149 -4.29 6.90 -41.86
C CYS A 149 -3.78 6.77 -40.42
N LEU A 150 -2.69 7.48 -40.08
CA LEU A 150 -2.13 7.53 -38.74
C LEU A 150 -3.16 7.90 -37.66
N PHE A 151 -4.11 8.79 -37.99
CA PHE A 151 -5.29 9.09 -37.17
C PHE A 151 -6.02 7.83 -36.68
N THR A 152 -6.30 6.89 -37.57
CA THR A 152 -7.04 5.66 -37.24
C THR A 152 -6.25 4.81 -36.25
N LEU A 153 -4.95 4.67 -36.48
CA LEU A 153 -4.05 3.96 -35.56
C LEU A 153 -4.03 4.61 -34.18
N LEU A 154 -3.91 5.94 -34.11
CA LEU A 154 -3.88 6.66 -32.85
C LEU A 154 -5.14 6.40 -32.02
N ILE A 155 -6.31 6.43 -32.66
CA ILE A 155 -7.60 6.15 -32.00
C ILE A 155 -7.67 4.69 -31.52
N GLU A 156 -7.22 3.73 -32.31
CA GLU A 156 -7.21 2.32 -31.90
C GLU A 156 -6.26 2.06 -30.72
N HIS A 157 -5.05 2.64 -30.75
CA HIS A 157 -4.12 2.55 -29.62
C HIS A 157 -4.67 3.25 -28.37
N PHE A 158 -5.34 4.39 -28.55
CA PHE A 158 -5.98 5.08 -27.43
C PHE A 158 -7.09 4.22 -26.80
N LYS A 159 -7.95 3.57 -27.62
CA LYS A 159 -8.94 2.61 -27.13
C LYS A 159 -8.28 1.45 -26.38
N ALA A 160 -7.25 0.83 -26.96
CA ALA A 160 -6.52 -0.27 -26.32
C ALA A 160 -5.91 0.14 -24.98
N CYS A 161 -5.41 1.38 -24.89
CA CYS A 161 -4.91 1.96 -23.65
C CYS A 161 -6.02 2.10 -22.60
N LEU A 162 -7.20 2.63 -22.97
CA LEU A 162 -8.34 2.76 -22.06
C LEU A 162 -8.87 1.40 -21.60
N TYR A 163 -8.94 0.39 -22.48
CA TYR A 163 -9.30 -0.98 -22.10
C TYR A 163 -8.29 -1.57 -21.11
N SER A 164 -7.00 -1.37 -21.35
CA SER A 164 -5.95 -1.85 -20.45
C SER A 164 -6.00 -1.15 -19.09
N LEU A 165 -6.26 0.16 -19.08
CA LEU A 165 -6.38 0.96 -17.86
C LEU A 165 -7.56 0.54 -16.99
N THR A 166 -8.66 0.12 -17.62
CA THR A 166 -9.90 -0.30 -16.93
C THR A 166 -9.97 -1.80 -16.63
N ARG A 167 -8.97 -2.57 -17.07
CA ARG A 167 -8.90 -4.01 -16.84
C ARG A 167 -8.83 -4.31 -15.35
N GLN A 168 -9.69 -5.22 -14.89
CA GLN A 168 -9.65 -5.70 -13.52
C GLN A 168 -8.36 -6.46 -13.26
N MET A 169 -7.76 -6.22 -12.09
CA MET A 169 -6.56 -6.91 -11.63
C MET A 169 -6.90 -7.66 -10.36
N VAL A 170 -6.61 -8.97 -10.33
CA VAL A 170 -6.67 -9.78 -9.12
C VAL A 170 -5.30 -9.69 -8.45
N LEU A 171 -5.27 -9.30 -7.19
CA LEU A 171 -4.03 -9.22 -6.42
C LEU A 171 -3.58 -10.64 -6.01
N PRO A 172 -2.34 -11.03 -6.32
CA PRO A 172 -1.74 -12.27 -5.84
C PRO A 172 -1.73 -12.34 -4.30
N GLY A 173 -1.79 -13.56 -3.76
CA GLY A 173 -1.77 -13.82 -2.31
C GLY A 173 -3.08 -13.59 -1.56
N LYS A 174 -3.94 -12.66 -2.02
CA LYS A 174 -5.24 -12.36 -1.38
C LYS A 174 -6.46 -12.74 -2.24
N GLN A 175 -6.26 -13.01 -3.54
CA GLN A 175 -7.35 -13.18 -4.52
C GLN A 175 -8.38 -12.03 -4.48
N LEU A 176 -7.91 -10.82 -4.18
CA LEU A 176 -8.76 -9.63 -4.09
C LEU A 176 -8.76 -8.88 -5.43
N THR A 177 -9.95 -8.64 -5.98
CA THR A 177 -10.08 -7.80 -7.18
C THR A 177 -9.89 -6.33 -6.82
N LEU A 178 -8.84 -5.71 -7.36
CA LEU A 178 -8.64 -4.27 -7.25
C LEU A 178 -9.67 -3.54 -8.12
N ARG A 179 -10.37 -2.57 -7.53
CA ARG A 179 -11.28 -1.66 -8.24
C ARG A 179 -10.83 -0.21 -8.04
N PRO A 180 -9.81 0.26 -8.79
CA PRO A 180 -9.38 1.63 -8.68
C PRO A 180 -10.43 2.58 -9.29
N ALA A 181 -10.58 3.77 -8.71
CA ALA A 181 -11.31 4.86 -9.36
C ALA A 181 -10.35 5.60 -10.29
N ILE A 182 -10.69 5.59 -11.58
CA ILE A 182 -9.89 6.19 -12.65
C ILE A 182 -10.60 7.46 -13.09
N TYR A 183 -9.94 8.60 -12.91
CA TYR A 183 -10.36 9.89 -13.43
C TYR A 183 -9.60 10.15 -14.73
N LEU A 184 -10.34 10.36 -15.80
CA LEU A 184 -9.80 10.56 -17.14
C LEU A 184 -10.06 11.99 -17.60
N THR A 185 -9.03 12.64 -18.12
CA THR A 185 -9.15 13.89 -18.87
C THR A 185 -8.56 13.68 -20.25
N VAL A 186 -9.33 13.97 -21.29
CA VAL A 186 -8.89 13.86 -22.69
C VAL A 186 -8.97 15.25 -23.30
N LEU A 187 -7.81 15.77 -23.70
CA LEU A 187 -7.67 17.02 -24.42
C LEU A 187 -7.38 16.67 -25.87
N VAL A 188 -8.20 17.17 -26.79
CA VAL A 188 -8.07 16.88 -28.21
C VAL A 188 -7.82 18.17 -28.95
N TYR A 189 -6.69 18.26 -29.65
CA TYR A 189 -6.44 19.32 -30.60
C TYR A 189 -6.93 18.87 -31.97
N THR A 190 -7.98 19.51 -32.49
CA THR A 190 -8.48 19.28 -33.85
C THR A 190 -8.62 20.63 -34.56
N PRO A 191 -8.08 20.78 -35.78
CA PRO A 191 -8.14 22.00 -36.57
C PRO A 191 -9.43 22.12 -37.41
N TYR A 192 -10.19 21.02 -37.54
CA TYR A 192 -11.41 20.94 -38.34
C TYR A 192 -12.58 20.47 -37.48
N LEU A 193 -13.22 21.40 -36.77
CA LEU A 193 -14.59 21.22 -36.28
C LEU A 193 -15.51 22.09 -37.13
N THR A 194 -15.96 21.57 -38.26
CA THR A 194 -17.24 22.02 -38.82
C THR A 194 -18.32 21.17 -38.19
N PHE A 195 -19.04 21.73 -37.22
CA PHE A 195 -20.31 21.15 -36.80
C PHE A 195 -21.25 21.26 -37.99
N GLU A 196 -21.84 20.14 -38.42
CA GLU A 196 -22.97 20.23 -39.36
C GLU A 196 -24.09 20.98 -38.64
N GLU A 197 -24.36 22.21 -39.09
CA GLU A 197 -25.55 22.94 -38.71
C GLU A 197 -26.74 22.11 -39.19
N LYS A 198 -27.47 21.48 -38.25
CA LYS A 198 -28.77 20.92 -38.56
C LYS A 198 -29.64 22.08 -39.03
N THR A 199 -29.83 22.16 -40.34
CA THR A 199 -30.77 23.08 -40.97
C THR A 199 -32.15 22.65 -40.47
N VAL A 200 -32.76 23.50 -39.64
CA VAL A 200 -34.13 23.36 -39.13
C VAL A 200 -35.13 23.63 -40.25
#